data_AF-A8UX36-F1
#
_entry.id   AF-A8UX36-F1
#
_cell.length_a   1.000
_cell.length_b   1.000
_cell.length_c   1.000
_cell.angle_alpha   90.00
_cell.angle_beta   90.00
_cell.angle_gamma   90.00
#
_symmetry.space_group_name_H-M   'P 1'
#
loop_
_entity.id
_entity.type
_entity.pdbx_description
1 polymer ?
#
loop_
_entity_poly.entity_id
_entity_poly.type
_entity_poly.pdbx_seq_one_letter_code
_entity_poly.pdbx_strand_id
1 'polypeptide(L)'
;MKVRKNITLSEEAERFLKELAREMGKSQSEVIEELIRNKAEEKEKGKRLRAFEDMIKSVREMKISLGEEITFQKAKEMMGVEKYL
;
A
#
# COMPACT_ATOMS: atom_id res chain seq x y z
N MET A 1 13.88 -16.18 6.47
CA MET A 1 15.30 -16.01 6.10
C MET A 1 15.72 -14.58 6.47
N LYS A 2 16.83 -14.37 7.19
CA LYS A 2 17.31 -13.02 7.57
C LYS A 2 18.56 -12.68 6.74
N VAL A 3 18.70 -11.43 6.32
CA VAL A 3 19.85 -10.94 5.53
C VAL A 3 20.61 -9.91 6.38
N ARG A 4 21.92 -10.12 6.56
CA ARG A 4 22.78 -9.15 7.27
C ARG A 4 22.99 -7.90 6.42
N LYS A 5 22.81 -6.73 7.02
CA LYS A 5 23.08 -5.44 6.39
C LYS A 5 24.00 -4.63 7.30
N ASN A 6 24.98 -3.96 6.69
CA ASN A 6 25.77 -2.93 7.34
C ASN A 6 25.16 -1.59 6.93
N ILE A 7 24.87 -0.74 7.91
CA ILE A 7 24.27 0.57 7.69
C ILE A 7 25.14 1.63 8.36
N THR A 8 25.19 2.80 7.75
CA THR A 8 25.83 3.98 8.34
C THR A 8 24.72 4.92 8.78
N LEU A 9 24.75 5.34 10.04
CA LEU A 9 23.78 6.26 10.64
C LEU A 9 24.50 7.53 11.08
N SER A 10 23.80 8.65 11.10
CA SER A 10 24.28 9.83 11.83
C SER A 10 24.31 9.52 13.33
N GLU A 11 25.15 10.24 14.08
CA GLU A 11 25.23 10.06 15.53
C GLU A 11 23.89 10.29 16.23
N GLU A 12 23.12 11.25 15.74
CA GLU A 12 21.78 11.55 16.23
C GLU A 12 20.82 10.37 16.00
N ALA A 13 20.79 9.83 14.78
CA ALA A 13 19.94 8.68 14.45
C ALA A 13 20.32 7.44 15.27
N GLU A 14 21.61 7.24 15.54
CA GLU A 14 22.08 6.14 16.40
C GLU A 14 21.65 6.34 17.87
N ARG A 15 21.71 7.57 18.40
CA ARG A 15 21.20 7.87 19.75
C ARG A 15 19.70 7.59 19.85
N PHE A 16 18.92 8.11 18.92
CA PHE A 16 17.47 7.87 18.89
C PHE A 16 17.14 6.40 18.75
N LEU A 17 17.84 5.66 17.88
CA LEU A 17 17.62 4.22 17.72
C LEU A 17 17.92 3.44 18.99
N LYS A 18 18.96 3.82 19.75
CA LYS A 18 19.25 3.24 21.07
C LYS A 18 18.15 3.50 22.09
N GLU A 19 17.65 4.74 22.15
CA GLU A 19 16.56 5.12 23.06
C GLU A 19 15.28 4.35 22.72
N LEU A 20 14.90 4.35 21.44
CA LEU A 20 13.71 3.64 20.97
C LEU A 20 13.78 2.14 21.25
N ALA A 21 14.96 1.52 21.05
CA ALA A 21 15.19 0.12 21.39
C ALA A 21 15.03 -0.16 22.89
N ARG A 22 15.49 0.74 23.76
CA ARG A 22 15.31 0.62 25.22
C ARG A 22 13.85 0.75 25.62
N GLU A 23 13.15 1.75 25.10
CA GLU A 23 11.73 1.98 25.40
C GLU A 23 10.85 0.81 24.95
N MET A 24 11.15 0.24 23.78
CA MET A 24 10.41 -0.89 23.23
C MET A 24 10.84 -2.26 23.81
N GLY A 25 11.92 -2.30 24.60
CA GLY A 25 12.49 -3.55 25.11
C GLY A 25 12.97 -4.51 24.02
N LYS A 26 13.44 -3.97 22.89
CA LYS A 26 13.83 -4.72 21.67
C LYS A 26 15.28 -4.45 21.29
N SER A 27 15.87 -5.29 20.45
CA SER A 27 17.15 -4.96 19.82
C SER A 27 16.97 -3.88 18.75
N GLN A 28 18.02 -3.09 18.50
CA GLN A 28 18.01 -2.07 17.45
C GLN A 28 17.66 -2.66 16.06
N SER A 29 18.08 -3.89 15.77
CA SER A 29 17.75 -4.56 14.50
C SER A 29 16.27 -4.88 14.37
N GLU A 30 15.61 -5.31 15.46
CA GLU A 30 14.17 -5.55 15.47
C GLU A 30 13.38 -4.25 15.31
N VAL A 31 13.84 -3.18 15.97
CA VAL A 31 13.26 -1.84 15.81
C VAL A 31 13.38 -1.35 14.36
N ILE A 32 14.55 -1.49 13.74
CA ILE A 32 14.74 -1.14 12.32
C ILE A 32 13.78 -1.95 11.44
N GLU A 33 13.66 -3.27 11.66
CA GLU A 33 12.80 -4.14 10.87
C GLU A 33 11.32 -3.73 10.98
N GLU A 34 10.87 -3.40 12.18
CA GLU A 34 9.51 -2.95 12.46
C GLU A 34 9.22 -1.58 11.83
N LEU A 35 10.14 -0.62 11.94
CA LEU A 35 10.01 0.68 11.29
C LEU A 35 9.94 0.56 9.76
N ILE A 36 10.79 -0.29 9.17
CA ILE A 36 10.76 -0.56 7.72
C ILE A 36 9.41 -1.17 7.33
N ARG A 37 8.91 -2.14 8.10
CA ARG A 37 7.62 -2.80 7.84
C ARG A 37 6.46 -1.82 7.92
N ASN A 38 6.37 -1.06 9.00
CA ASN A 38 5.32 -0.06 9.20
C ASN A 38 5.34 0.97 8.07
N LYS A 39 6.53 1.44 7.66
CA LYS A 39 6.65 2.37 6.54
C LYS A 39 6.28 1.74 5.20
N ALA A 40 6.58 0.46 4.99
CA ALA A 40 6.20 -0.26 3.79
C ALA A 40 4.67 -0.42 3.70
N GLU A 41 4.01 -0.78 4.80
CA GLU A 41 2.56 -0.88 4.90
C GLU A 41 1.88 0.47 4.67
N GLU A 42 2.39 1.56 5.24
CA GLU A 42 1.91 2.92 4.97
C GLU A 42 2.00 3.26 3.48
N LYS A 43 3.15 2.95 2.85
CA LYS A 43 3.33 3.18 1.41
C LYS A 43 2.38 2.32 0.58
N GLU A 44 2.12 1.08 0.98
CA GLU A 44 1.18 0.20 0.28
C GLU A 44 -0.26 0.69 0.43
N LYS A 45 -0.69 1.11 1.62
CA LYS A 45 -1.98 1.77 1.84
C LYS A 45 -2.11 3.01 0.97
N GLY A 46 -1.07 3.85 0.89
CA GLY A 46 -1.05 5.02 0.00
C GLY A 46 -1.05 4.67 -1.50
N LYS A 47 -0.56 3.50 -1.90
CA LYS A 47 -0.68 2.99 -3.28
C LYS A 47 -2.09 2.47 -3.55
N ARG A 48 -2.71 1.76 -2.60
CA ARG A 48 -4.09 1.27 -2.70
C ARG A 48 -5.09 2.42 -2.76
N LEU A 49 -4.90 3.47 -1.96
CA LEU A 49 -5.71 4.69 -2.02
C LEU A 49 -5.60 5.36 -3.38
N ARG A 50 -4.37 5.53 -3.90
CA ARG A 50 -4.16 6.08 -5.25
C ARG A 50 -4.81 5.22 -6.34
N ALA A 51 -4.65 3.90 -6.27
CA ALA A 51 -5.30 2.98 -7.21
C ALA A 51 -6.82 3.04 -7.13
N PHE A 52 -7.38 3.25 -5.92
CA PHE A 52 -8.81 3.43 -5.73
C PHE A 52 -9.31 4.78 -6.28
N GLU A 53 -8.56 5.86 -6.08
CA GLU A 53 -8.82 7.17 -6.68
C GLU A 53 -8.77 7.11 -8.21
N ASP A 54 -7.76 6.45 -8.77
CA ASP A 54 -7.61 6.22 -10.21
C ASP A 54 -8.76 5.36 -10.77
N MET A 55 -9.20 4.33 -10.01
CA MET A 55 -10.36 3.51 -10.38
C MET A 55 -11.66 4.31 -10.36
N ILE A 56 -11.92 5.09 -9.31
CA ILE A 56 -13.10 5.96 -9.20
C ILE A 56 -13.11 6.98 -10.34
N LYS A 57 -11.96 7.59 -10.64
CA LYS A 57 -11.81 8.54 -11.74
C LYS A 57 -12.08 7.89 -13.10
N SER A 58 -11.53 6.71 -13.34
CA SER A 58 -11.76 5.94 -14.57
C SER A 58 -13.23 5.55 -14.75
N VAL A 59 -13.92 5.14 -13.67
CA VAL A 59 -15.36 4.82 -13.69
C VAL A 59 -16.20 6.08 -13.96
N ARG A 60 -15.81 7.23 -13.39
CA ARG A 60 -16.50 8.50 -13.62
C ARG A 60 -16.34 8.98 -15.06
N GLU A 61 -15.12 8.89 -15.60
CA GLU A 61 -14.81 9.25 -16.99
C GLU A 61 -15.52 8.32 -17.98
N MET A 62 -15.59 7.01 -17.72
CA MET A 62 -16.40 6.08 -18.52
C MET A 62 -17.89 6.43 -18.49
N LYS A 63 -18.47 6.72 -17.31
CA LYS A 63 -19.88 7.11 -17.21
C LYS A 63 -20.19 8.39 -17.97
N ILE A 64 -19.28 9.36 -17.96
CA ILE A 64 -19.43 10.61 -18.71
C ILE A 64 -19.29 10.36 -20.22
N SER A 65 -18.32 9.55 -20.64
CA SER A 65 -18.06 9.25 -22.06
C SER A 65 -19.12 8.37 -22.71
N LEU A 66 -19.82 7.53 -21.95
CA LEU A 66 -20.84 6.62 -22.48
C LEU A 66 -22.25 7.23 -22.49
N GLY A 67 -22.45 8.44 -21.94
CA GLY A 67 -23.70 9.19 -22.04
C GLY A 67 -24.97 8.49 -21.51
N GLU A 68 -24.82 7.39 -20.77
CA GLU A 68 -25.93 6.54 -20.32
C GLU A 68 -25.73 6.08 -18.87
N GLU A 69 -26.84 5.91 -18.14
CA GLU A 69 -26.89 5.12 -16.92
C GLU A 69 -26.45 3.68 -17.24
N ILE A 70 -25.16 3.39 -17.05
CA ILE A 70 -24.64 2.02 -17.13
C ILE A 70 -25.24 1.26 -15.94
N THR A 71 -26.39 0.62 -16.16
CA THR A 71 -26.99 -0.33 -15.23
C THR A 71 -26.11 -1.59 -15.16
N PHE A 72 -26.06 -2.21 -13.98
CA PHE A 72 -25.25 -3.42 -13.72
C PHE A 72 -25.47 -4.55 -14.74
N GLN A 73 -26.64 -4.60 -15.40
CA GLN A 73 -26.96 -5.55 -16.46
C GLN A 73 -26.13 -5.34 -17.74
N LYS A 74 -26.03 -4.10 -18.26
CA LYS A 74 -25.22 -3.79 -19.46
C LYS A 74 -23.73 -4.09 -19.24
N ALA A 75 -23.22 -3.81 -18.04
CA ALA A 75 -21.83 -4.11 -17.68
C ALA A 75 -21.55 -5.62 -17.65
N LYS A 76 -22.54 -6.44 -17.23
CA LYS A 76 -22.41 -7.90 -17.18
C LYS A 76 -22.40 -8.54 -18.57
N GLU A 77 -23.18 -8.00 -19.51
CA GLU A 77 -23.17 -8.40 -20.92
C GLU A 77 -21.85 -8.02 -21.62
N MET A 78 -21.35 -6.79 -21.40
CA MET A 78 -20.09 -6.33 -21.99
C MET A 78 -18.85 -7.09 -21.50
N MET A 79 -18.87 -7.60 -20.26
CA MET A 79 -17.75 -8.37 -19.70
C MET A 79 -17.73 -9.84 -20.13
N GLY A 80 -18.66 -10.29 -20.99
CA GLY A 80 -18.61 -11.64 -21.55
C GLY A 80 -18.66 -12.74 -20.49
N VAL A 81 -19.39 -12.53 -19.38
CA VAL A 81 -19.66 -13.59 -18.39
C VAL A 81 -20.79 -14.47 -18.91
N GLU A 82 -20.60 -15.02 -20.11
CA GLU A 82 -21.37 -16.16 -20.59
C GLU A 82 -20.43 -17.36 -20.64
N LYS A 83 -20.92 -18.45 -20.04
CA LYS A 83 -20.26 -19.73 -19.77
C LYS A 83 -19.23 -19.70 -18.66
N TYR A 84 -19.69 -19.98 -17.44
CA TYR A 84 -19.30 -21.19 -16.71
C TYR A 84 -20.40 -21.45 -15.65
N LEU A 85 -21.50 -22.06 -16.10
CA LEU A 85 -22.41 -22.86 -15.29
C LEU A 85 -22.23 -24.32 -15.72
#